data_AF-A0A0V8QC24-F1
#
_entry.id   AF-A0A0V8QC24-F1
#
_cell.length_a   1.000
_cell.length_b   1.000
_cell.length_c   1.000
_cell.angle_alpha   90.00
_cell.angle_beta   90.00
_cell.angle_gamma   90.00
#
_symmetry.space_group_name_H-M   'P 1'
#
loop_
_entity.id
_entity.type
_entity.pdbx_description
1 polymer ?
#
loop_
_entity_poly.entity_id
_entity_poly.type
_entity_poly.pdbx_seq_one_letter_code
_entity_poly.pdbx_strand_id
1 'polypeptide(L)' 'MSYSRVKLEAQENACKERMEELSSELSEEEKRAEDIENYKTYVQTKKFIEEEAREKLGLVYPDEIIFEAED' A
#
# COMPACT_ATOMS: atom_id res chain seq x y z
N MET A 1 -40.35 -28.92 18.28
CA MET A 1 -39.34 -27.93 18.67
C MET A 1 -38.22 -27.89 17.63
N SER A 2 -38.40 -27.13 16.53
CA SER A 2 -37.41 -26.98 15.43
C SER A 2 -36.91 -25.52 15.30
N TYR A 3 -37.68 -24.56 15.81
CA TYR A 3 -37.48 -23.13 15.62
C TYR A 3 -36.16 -22.59 16.19
N SER A 4 -35.70 -23.12 17.33
CA SER A 4 -34.43 -22.68 17.94
C SER A 4 -33.21 -23.10 17.13
N ARG A 5 -33.24 -24.26 16.46
CA ARG A 5 -32.10 -24.77 15.70
C ARG A 5 -31.85 -23.92 14.45
N VAL A 6 -32.92 -23.64 13.71
CA VAL A 6 -32.86 -22.79 12.51
C VAL A 6 -32.36 -21.38 12.84
N LYS A 7 -32.78 -20.82 13.99
CA LYS A 7 -32.31 -19.50 14.45
C LYS A 7 -30.82 -19.51 14.80
N LEU A 8 -30.35 -20.58 15.46
CA LEU A 8 -28.93 -20.76 15.80
C LEU A 8 -28.06 -20.91 14.54
N GLU A 9 -28.50 -21.73 13.58
CA GLU A 9 -27.80 -21.93 12.29
C GLU A 9 -27.72 -20.61 11.49
N ALA A 10 -28.80 -19.82 11.47
CA ALA A 10 -28.79 -18.51 10.83
C ALA A 10 -27.83 -17.52 11.49
N GLN A 11 -27.76 -17.51 12.83
CA GLN A 11 -26.80 -16.68 13.56
C GLN A 11 -25.36 -17.13 13.35
N GLU A 12 -25.12 -18.44 13.28
CA GLU A 12 -23.79 -18.99 13.02
C GLU A 12 -23.30 -18.58 11.64
N ASN A 13 -24.14 -18.67 10.61
CA ASN A 13 -23.79 -18.27 9.25
C ASN A 13 -23.53 -16.76 9.15
N ALA A 14 -24.39 -15.92 9.74
CA ALA A 14 -24.17 -14.48 9.76
C ALA A 14 -22.87 -14.08 10.48
N CYS A 15 -22.49 -14.82 11.52
CA CYS A 15 -21.22 -14.62 12.22
C CYS A 15 -20.03 -14.99 11.32
N LYS A 16 -20.11 -16.12 10.61
CA LYS A 16 -19.07 -16.57 9.68
C LYS A 16 -18.88 -15.59 8.52
N GLU A 17 -19.96 -15.14 7.89
CA GLU A 17 -19.91 -14.15 6.81
C GLU A 17 -19.21 -12.87 7.30
N ARG A 18 -19.60 -12.37 8.48
CA ARG A 18 -18.98 -11.17 9.06
C ARG A 18 -17.51 -11.38 9.43
N MET A 19 -17.13 -12.58 9.87
CA MET A 19 -15.73 -12.91 10.14
C MET A 19 -14.90 -12.96 8.86
N GLU A 20 -15.44 -13.51 7.78
CA GLU A 20 -14.79 -13.53 6.47
C GLU A 20 -14.62 -12.13 5.90
N GLU A 21 -15.66 -11.29 5.96
CA GLU A 21 -15.61 -9.88 5.57
C GLU A 21 -14.51 -9.13 6.34
N LEU A 22 -14.55 -9.19 7.67
CA LEU A 22 -13.56 -8.53 8.53
C LEU A 22 -12.14 -9.05 8.29
N SER A 23 -11.98 -10.35 8.02
CA SER A 23 -10.68 -10.93 7.70
C SER A 23 -10.15 -10.45 6.35
N SER A 24 -11.03 -10.24 5.37
CA SER A 24 -10.66 -9.68 4.07
C SER A 24 -10.23 -8.23 4.22
N GLU A 25 -11.02 -7.41 4.93
CA GLU A 25 -10.69 -6.01 5.21
C GLU A 25 -9.36 -5.87 5.94
N LEU A 26 -9.11 -6.73 6.94
CA LEU A 26 -7.83 -6.76 7.66
C LEU A 26 -6.66 -7.03 6.71
N SER A 27 -6.79 -8.03 5.83
CA SER A 27 -5.71 -8.39 4.89
C SER A 27 -5.43 -7.29 3.88
N GLU A 28 -6.45 -6.57 3.43
CA GLU A 28 -6.30 -5.42 2.53
C GLU A 28 -5.58 -4.26 3.21
N GLU A 29 -5.96 -3.93 4.44
CA GLU A 29 -5.29 -2.87 5.21
C GLU A 29 -3.85 -3.24 5.60
N GLU A 30 -3.57 -4.52 5.91
CA GLU A 30 -2.21 -5.00 6.15
C GLU A 30 -1.32 -4.82 4.91
N LYS A 31 -1.80 -5.20 3.71
CA LYS A 31 -1.07 -4.98 2.45
C LYS A 31 -0.84 -3.51 2.18
N ARG A 32 -1.85 -2.68 2.42
CA ARG A 32 -1.75 -1.22 2.24
C ARG A 32 -0.70 -0.62 3.19
N ALA A 33 -0.62 -1.10 4.42
CA ALA A 33 0.41 -0.67 5.36
C ALA A 33 1.81 -1.06 4.88
N GLU A 34 1.98 -2.28 4.37
CA GLU A 34 3.24 -2.75 3.79
C GLU A 34 3.66 -1.90 2.57
N ASP A 35 2.72 -1.60 1.66
CA ASP A 35 2.98 -0.74 0.50
C ASP A 35 3.43 0.68 0.90
N ILE A 36 2.83 1.25 1.94
CA ILE A 36 3.22 2.56 2.47
C ILE A 36 4.63 2.50 3.07
N GLU A 37 4.98 1.43 3.77
CA GLU A 37 6.32 1.25 4.34
C GLU A 37 7.39 1.07 3.26
N ASN A 38 7.07 0.29 2.22
CA ASN A 38 7.91 0.13 1.03
C ASN A 38 8.11 1.47 0.31
N TYR A 39 7.02 2.23 0.11
CA TYR A 39 7.10 3.56 -0.50
C TYR A 39 7.93 4.53 0.34
N LYS A 40 7.73 4.54 1.66
CA LYS A 40 8.52 5.36 2.60
C LYS A 40 10.00 5.02 2.51
N THR A 41 10.34 3.74 2.45
CA THR A 41 11.73 3.30 2.28
C THR A 41 12.28 3.75 0.93
N TYR A 42 11.50 3.60 -0.14
CA TYR A 42 11.87 4.02 -1.49
C TYR A 42 12.17 5.53 -1.58
N VAL A 43 11.29 6.39 -1.07
CA VAL A 43 11.51 7.85 -1.10
C VAL A 43 12.66 8.30 -0.19
N GLN A 44 12.96 7.52 0.85
CA GLN A 44 14.12 7.77 1.71
C GLN A 44 15.43 7.29 1.09
N THR A 45 15.38 6.50 0.01
CA THR A 45 16.61 6.09 -0.67
C THR A 45 17.30 7.29 -1.30
N LYS A 46 18.64 7.26 -1.28
CA LYS A 46 19.48 8.29 -1.90
C LYS A 46 19.15 8.51 -3.37
N LYS A 47 18.69 7.47 -4.07
CA LYS A 47 18.30 7.54 -5.48
C LYS A 47 17.11 8.49 -5.73
N PHE A 48 16.08 8.45 -4.88
CA PHE A 48 14.94 9.36 -5.01
C PHE A 48 15.34 10.81 -4.71
N ILE A 49 16.20 11.01 -3.69
CA ILE A 49 16.75 12.33 -3.35
C ILE A 49 17.61 12.88 -4.51
N GLU A 50 18.43 12.04 -5.13
CA GLU A 50 19.26 12.39 -6.29
C GLU A 50 18.41 12.72 -7.52
N GLU A 51 17.36 11.93 -7.80
CA GLU A 51 16.41 12.20 -8.89
C GLU A 51 15.65 13.51 -8.67
N GLU A 52 15.07 13.74 -7.48
CA GLU A 52 14.40 15.00 -7.14
C GLU A 52 15.36 16.20 -7.16
N ALA A 53 16.59 16.05 -6.68
CA ALA A 53 17.60 17.10 -6.71
C ALA A 53 18.02 17.44 -8.15
N ARG A 54 18.16 16.43 -9.02
CA ARG A 54 18.46 16.65 -10.43
C ARG A 54 17.29 17.32 -11.16
N GLU A 55 16.06 16.85 -10.95
CA GLU A 55 14.86 17.36 -11.63
C GLU A 55 14.43 18.75 -11.15
N LYS A 56 14.40 18.99 -9.83
CA LYS A 56 13.92 20.26 -9.27
C LYS A 56 15.00 21.31 -9.10
N LEU A 57 16.22 20.90 -8.76
CA LEU A 57 17.32 21.82 -8.45
C LEU A 57 18.38 21.86 -9.56
N GLY A 58 18.26 21.05 -10.61
CA GLY A 58 19.25 20.96 -11.68
C GLY A 58 20.62 20.48 -11.18
N LEU A 59 20.67 19.82 -10.02
CA LEU A 59 21.92 19.41 -9.40
C LEU A 59 22.48 18.19 -10.14
N VAL A 60 23.72 18.33 -10.61
CA VAL A 60 24.51 17.25 -11.21
C VAL A 60 25.86 17.11 -10.55
N TYR A 61 26.39 15.90 -10.60
CA TYR A 61 27.75 15.65 -10.15
C TYR A 61 28.75 16.40 -11.06
N PRO A 62 29.87 16.90 -10.50
CA PRO A 62 30.83 17.73 -11.24
C PRO A 62 31.46 17.03 -12.47
N ASP A 63 31.33 15.71 -12.55
CA ASP A 63 31.79 14.81 -13.59
C ASP A 63 30.68 14.31 -14.53
N GLU A 64 29.42 14.75 -14.36
CA GLU A 64 28.29 14.47 -15.24
C GLU A 64 27.97 15.67 -16.16
N ILE A 65 27.82 15.43 -17.48
CA ILE A 65 27.41 16.44 -18.47
C ILE A 65 25.94 16.20 -18.82
N ILE A 66 25.06 17.17 -18.54
CA ILE A 66 23.65 17.11 -18.97
C ILE A 66 23.55 17.50 -20.44
N PHE A 67 22.90 16.66 -21.24
CA PHE A 67 22.39 17.03 -22.56
C PHE A 67 20.90 17.33 -22.42
N GLU A 68 20.51 18.60 -22.37
CA GLU A 68 19.12 18.99 -22.61
C GLU A 68 18.94 19.11 -24.13
N ALA A 69 18.00 18.34 -24.68
CA ALA A 69 17.59 18.52 -26.08
C ALA A 69 16.71 19.78 -26.13
N GLU A 70 17.21 20.85 -26.76
CA GLU A 70 16.39 22.00 -27.14
C GLU A 70 15.38 21.55 -28.21
N ASP A 71 14.09 21.55 -27.87
CA ASP A 71 12.98 21.62 -28.84
C ASP A 71 12.48 23.07 -28.97
#